data_AF-A0A844FI45-F1
#
_entry.id   AF-A0A844FI45-F1
#
_cell.length_a   1.000
_cell.length_b   1.000
_cell.length_c   1.000
_cell.angle_alpha   90.00
_cell.angle_beta   90.00
_cell.angle_gamma   90.00
#
_symmetry.space_group_name_H-M   'P 1'
#
loop_
_entity.id
_entity.type
_entity.pdbx_description
1 polymer ?
#
loop_
_entity_poly.entity_id
_entity_poly.type
_entity_poly.pdbx_seq_one_letter_code
_entity_poly.pdbx_strand_id
1 'polypeptide(L)' 'MALKNTLNLGNINQQELQSIREIASSHQMMATKFDFYSNQCQDQQLKQLFKQSGQDAQTTATNLTNSL' A
#
# COMPACT_ATOMS: atom_id res chain seq x y z
N MET A 1 3.51 -5.17 -6.36
CA MET A 1 3.69 -6.63 -6.26
C MET A 1 2.95 -7.12 -5.01
N ALA A 2 2.13 -8.17 -5.14
CA ALA A 2 1.55 -8.81 -3.96
C ALA A 2 2.66 -9.43 -3.09
N LEU A 3 2.60 -9.25 -1.77
CA LEU A 3 3.46 -9.99 -0.85
C LEU A 3 3.11 -11.47 -1.04
N LYS A 4 4.08 -12.26 -1.51
CA LYS A 4 3.89 -13.68 -1.84
C LYS A 4 3.53 -14.54 -0.63
N ASN A 5 3.67 -14.01 0.59
CA ASN A 5 3.31 -14.65 1.84
C ASN A 5 2.60 -13.63 2.75
N THR A 6 1.45 -14.00 3.31
CA THR A 6 0.87 -13.31 4.47
C THR A 6 1.90 -13.33 5.59
N LEU A 7 2.25 -12.16 6.14
CA LEU A 7 3.21 -12.09 7.23
C LEU A 7 2.53 -12.65 8.49
N ASN A 8 3.18 -13.59 9.20
CA ASN A 8 2.68 -14.01 10.49
C ASN A 8 3.25 -13.05 11.56
N LEU A 9 2.43 -12.09 12.01
CA LEU A 9 2.82 -11.06 12.97
C LEU A 9 2.38 -11.39 14.42
N GLY A 10 2.13 -12.67 14.73
CA GLY A 10 1.49 -13.08 15.99
C GLY A 10 2.23 -12.72 17.29
N ASN A 11 3.52 -12.38 17.24
CA ASN A 11 4.34 -12.03 18.41
C ASN A 11 5.02 -10.66 18.23
N ILE A 12 4.24 -9.59 18.06
CA ILE A 12 4.74 -8.22 18.03
C ILE A 12 4.36 -7.45 19.29
N ASN A 13 5.23 -6.53 19.73
CA ASN A 13 4.93 -5.63 20.83
C ASN A 13 4.06 -4.44 20.38
N GLN A 14 3.59 -3.63 21.34
CA GLN A 14 2.70 -2.50 21.06
C GLN A 14 3.32 -1.43 20.13
N GLN A 15 4.63 -1.20 20.23
CA GLN A 15 5.33 -0.23 19.40
C GLN A 15 5.45 -0.74 17.95
N GLU A 16 5.78 -2.02 17.77
CA GLU A 16 5.85 -2.68 16.46
C GLU A 16 4.47 -2.71 15.79
N LEU A 17 3.42 -3.05 16.54
CA LEU A 17 2.03 -2.99 16.08
C LEU A 17 1.66 -1.59 15.58
N GLN A 18 2.03 -0.56 16.32
CA GLN A 18 1.77 0.82 15.92
C GLN A 18 2.54 1.20 14.65
N SER A 19 3.81 0.81 14.53
CA SER A 19 4.60 1.02 13.31
C SER A 19 3.97 0.32 12.10
N ILE A 20 3.51 -0.92 12.24
CA ILE A 20 2.87 -1.66 11.13
C ILE A 20 1.56 -0.97 10.70
N ARG A 21 0.76 -0.46 11.64
CA ARG A 21 -0.46 0.31 11.33
C ARG A 21 -0.16 1.61 10.60
N GLU A 22 0.89 2.33 11.00
CA GLU A 22 1.33 3.56 10.34
C GLU A 22 1.82 3.30 8.92
N ILE A 23 2.57 2.21 8.71
CA ILE A 23 3.01 1.77 7.39
C ILE A 23 1.80 1.44 6.52
N ALA A 24 0.86 0.63 7.01
CA ALA A 24 -0.36 0.29 6.27
C ALA A 24 -1.18 1.53 5.90
N SER A 25 -1.35 2.47 6.83
CA SER A 25 -2.07 3.73 6.61
C SER A 25 -1.37 4.63 5.60
N SER A 26 -0.03 4.69 5.64
CA SER A 26 0.77 5.44 4.67
C SER A 26 0.61 4.87 3.27
N HIS A 27 0.60 3.55 3.12
CA HIS A 27 0.36 2.88 1.83
C HIS A 27 -1.07 3.11 1.30
N GLN A 28 -2.09 3.15 2.18
CA GLN A 28 -3.45 3.55 1.76
C GLN A 28 -3.46 4.99 1.23
N MET A 29 -2.81 5.92 1.92
CA MET A 29 -2.70 7.30 1.45
C MET A 29 -1.98 7.40 0.11
N MET A 30 -0.90 6.63 -0.09
CA MET A 30 -0.19 6.56 -1.36
C MET A 30 -1.09 6.04 -2.48
N ALA A 31 -1.86 4.98 -2.24
CA ALA A 31 -2.81 4.44 -3.22
C ALA A 31 -3.81 5.51 -3.69
N THR A 32 -4.42 6.24 -2.76
CA THR A 32 -5.34 7.36 -3.06
C THR A 32 -4.65 8.47 -3.86
N LYS A 33 -3.42 8.86 -3.50
CA LYS A 33 -2.68 9.90 -4.22
C LYS A 33 -2.32 9.46 -5.63
N PHE A 34 -1.85 8.22 -5.81
CA PHE A 34 -1.53 7.71 -7.13
C PHE A 34 -2.75 7.58 -8.02
N ASP A 35 -3.89 7.14 -7.49
CA ASP A 35 -5.14 7.12 -8.24
C ASP A 35 -5.52 8.54 -8.71
N PHE A 36 -5.50 9.51 -7.78
CA PHE A 36 -5.74 10.92 -8.10
C PHE A 36 -4.80 11.43 -9.21
N TYR A 37 -3.48 11.23 -9.09
CA TYR A 37 -2.53 11.69 -10.09
C TYR A 37 -2.68 10.96 -11.44
N SER A 38 -3.05 9.67 -11.44
CA SER A 38 -3.34 8.93 -12.66
C SER A 38 -4.53 9.51 -13.44
N ASN A 39 -5.50 10.09 -12.73
CA ASN A 39 -6.67 10.72 -13.32
C ASN A 39 -6.38 12.14 -13.85
N GLN A 40 -5.37 12.83 -13.30
CA GLN A 40 -4.95 14.16 -13.76
C GLN A 40 -3.87 14.13 -14.84
N CYS A 41 -3.19 13.00 -15.04
CA CYS A 41 -2.11 12.89 -16.00
C CYS A 41 -2.61 12.62 -17.43
N GLN A 42 -2.09 13.37 -18.40
CA GLN A 42 -2.38 13.18 -19.83
C GLN A 42 -1.39 12.20 -20.49
N ASP A 43 -0.16 12.12 -19.98
CA ASP A 43 0.85 11.18 -20.48
C ASP A 43 0.45 9.74 -20.15
N GLN A 44 0.34 8.90 -21.18
CA GLN A 44 -0.15 7.52 -21.03
C GLN A 44 0.81 6.63 -20.23
N GLN A 45 2.12 6.84 -20.36
CA GLN A 45 3.12 6.03 -19.65
C GLN A 45 3.11 6.37 -18.16
N LEU A 46 3.08 7.66 -17.82
CA LEU A 46 2.97 8.11 -16.43
C LEU A 46 1.64 7.71 -15.81
N LYS A 47 0.54 7.78 -16.56
CA LYS A 47 -0.77 7.30 -16.11
C LYS A 47 -0.72 5.81 -15.75
N GLN A 48 -0.13 4.98 -16.61
CA GLN A 48 0.01 3.55 -16.34
C GLN A 48 0.91 3.29 -15.13
N LEU A 49 2.01 4.04 -14.99
CA LEU A 49 2.91 3.95 -13.85
C LEU A 49 2.19 4.29 -12.53
N PHE A 50 1.39 5.35 -12.49
CA PHE A 50 0.61 5.71 -11.30
C PHE A 50 -0.44 4.66 -10.97
N LYS A 51 -1.16 4.13 -11.96
CA LYS A 51 -2.12 3.05 -11.73
C LYS A 51 -1.45 1.82 -11.13
N GLN A 52 -0.31 1.40 -11.69
CA GLN A 52 0.43 0.25 -11.15
C GLN A 52 0.94 0.53 -9.73
N SER A 53 1.51 1.70 -9.50
CA SER A 53 2.01 2.11 -8.17
C SER A 53 0.88 2.17 -7.13
N GLY A 54 -0.30 2.63 -7.52
CA GLY A 54 -1.50 2.67 -6.68
C GLY A 54 -1.98 1.26 -6.30
N GLN A 55 -2.07 0.35 -7.28
CA GLN A 55 -2.42 -1.05 -7.03
C GLN A 55 -1.41 -1.75 -6.11
N ASP A 56 -0.12 -1.50 -6.31
CA ASP A 56 0.95 -2.04 -5.49
C ASP A 56 0.86 -1.54 -4.04
N ALA A 57 0.65 -0.24 -3.84
CA ALA A 57 0.48 0.35 -2.52
C ALA A 57 -0.77 -0.20 -1.81
N GLN A 58 -1.91 -0.29 -2.51
CA GLN A 58 -3.14 -0.85 -1.96
C GLN A 58 -2.94 -2.32 -1.55
N THR A 59 -2.25 -3.11 -2.37
CA THR A 59 -1.99 -4.51 -2.08
C THR A 59 -1.12 -4.66 -0.84
N THR A 60 -0.07 -3.84 -0.68
CA THR A 60 0.76 -3.82 0.52
C THR A 60 -0.05 -3.46 1.76
N ALA A 61 -0.87 -2.42 1.70
CA ALA A 61 -1.73 -2.03 2.81
C ALA A 61 -2.68 -3.17 3.23
N THR A 62 -3.39 -3.77 2.27
CA THR A 62 -4.31 -4.88 2.53
C THR A 62 -3.59 -6.08 3.15
N ASN A 63 -2.41 -6.44 2.63
CA ASN A 63 -1.65 -7.55 3.17
C ASN A 63 -1.18 -7.29 4.61
N LEU A 64 -0.68 -6.10 4.91
CA LEU A 64 -0.27 -5.74 6.27
C LEU A 64 -1.46 -5.75 7.22
N THR A 65 -2.60 -5.17 6.82
CA THR A 65 -3.83 -5.19 7.63
C THR A 65 -4.33 -6.61 7.88
N ASN A 66 -4.27 -7.51 6.89
CA ASN A 66 -4.70 -8.90 7.04
C ASN A 66 -3.70 -9.78 7.82
N SER A 67 -2.46 -9.31 7.96
CA SER A 67 -1.38 -10.00 8.68
C SER A 67 -1.36 -9.66 10.18
N LEU A 68 -2.06 -8.60 10.59
CA LEU A 68 -2.31 -8.20 11.98
C LEU A 68 -3.46 -9.01 12.58
#